data_AF-A0A5N5W183-F1
#
_entry.id   AF-A0A5N5W183-F1
#
_cell.length_a   1.000
_cell.length_b   1.000
_cell.length_c   1.000
_cell.angle_alpha   90.00
_cell.angle_beta   90.00
_cell.angle_gamma   90.00
#
_symmetry.space_group_name_H-M   'P 1'
#
loop_
_entity.id
_entity.type
_entity.pdbx_description
1 polymer ?
#
loop_
_entity_poly.entity_id
_entity_poly.type
_entity_poly.pdbx_seq_one_letter_code
_entity_poly.pdbx_strand_id
1 'polypeptide(L)'
;MSRKCQACQQPLVSETKPGRPARYCSASCRQSAYRKRRSNSHRQPPNTPARPAAGDEFPASGAPASPAPTAGDEILSTLAGDVAEGARQLLRTVNSVEPEEALLQALQTKTCLDSLIAGLVARERHTGATWTRISGMMEINVDTARHRYSEARILRSLRHHVHLKAGQSLSSLFGSPADDPLEPPLPRHATASPAYNRLAPVLSMLVRNSRKTQQQVSHQAGCSPSYLSRILTGERIPMWPLAERLAQVCEADPAVLRDLWEAEKLRDKRPAPPPAADTPLEELPAGKRQVLGTTRLMTALHTQHVRAGQPSDVDIAVASQWRLTPGKVRTLLEGNAFPAWNDLEALLHVLGGHVEHFRRLWETTVDVEECPSPTPGRRDPVLAPLSPSRLLTAVPTLPPPANGTPSPPPVDPRTLGWHLAIGRPAPAEEELLQTLDRADEQLGRLRKVMEPAADRLKGSLTRLVRTHEQVTWVTSRVKERALHAEDGTELLEEARADLAHLSTAVTKHNALRTRAEFTTFQTLSTTCLSNLSTARSLAHRLLPSQNRARHCTRT
;
A
#
# COMPACT_ATOMS: atom_id res chain seq x y z
N MET A 1 -32.62 47.94 -3.66
CA MET A 1 -31.48 47.97 -2.71
C MET A 1 -30.19 47.61 -3.44
N SER A 2 -29.29 48.58 -3.64
CA SER A 2 -28.00 48.34 -4.32
C SER A 2 -27.10 47.45 -3.46
N ARG A 3 -26.68 46.31 -3.99
CA ARG A 3 -25.79 45.39 -3.28
C ARG A 3 -24.39 46.00 -3.21
N LYS A 4 -23.80 46.06 -2.02
CA LYS A 4 -22.42 46.55 -1.80
C LYS A 4 -21.44 45.38 -1.75
N CYS A 5 -20.22 45.59 -2.25
CA CYS A 5 -19.12 44.64 -2.16
C CYS A 5 -18.78 44.36 -0.69
N GLN A 6 -18.71 43.08 -0.29
CA GLN A 6 -18.43 42.72 1.11
C GLN A 6 -17.02 43.11 1.59
N ALA A 7 -16.09 43.44 0.69
CA ALA A 7 -14.71 43.77 1.05
C ALA A 7 -14.45 45.29 1.11
N CYS A 8 -14.87 46.03 0.09
CA CYS A 8 -14.60 47.47 -0.05
C CYS A 8 -15.84 48.36 0.03
N GLN A 9 -17.03 47.78 0.23
CA GLN A 9 -18.33 48.46 0.30
C GLN A 9 -18.77 49.27 -0.93
N GLN A 10 -18.01 49.25 -2.04
CA GLN A 10 -18.43 49.85 -3.31
C GLN A 10 -19.71 49.19 -3.86
N PRO A 11 -20.63 49.96 -4.48
CA PRO A 11 -21.82 49.41 -5.10
C PRO A 11 -21.45 48.44 -6.23
N LEU A 12 -22.08 47.27 -6.26
CA LEU A 12 -21.88 46.27 -7.30
C LEU A 12 -22.75 46.64 -8.50
N VAL A 13 -22.12 46.78 -9.67
CA VAL A 13 -22.85 46.91 -10.94
C VAL A 13 -23.57 45.58 -11.19
N SER A 14 -24.89 45.59 -11.17
CA SER A 14 -25.67 44.39 -11.47
C SER A 14 -25.63 44.13 -12.97
N GLU A 15 -24.72 43.28 -13.43
CA GLU A 15 -24.85 42.71 -14.77
C GLU A 15 -26.07 41.77 -14.78
N THR A 16 -27.02 42.03 -15.69
CA THR A 16 -28.27 41.28 -15.90
C THR A 16 -28.05 39.90 -16.53
N LYS A 17 -26.91 39.26 -16.29
CA LYS A 17 -26.63 37.91 -16.78
C LYS A 17 -27.27 36.87 -15.83
N PRO A 18 -27.96 35.85 -16.36
CA PRO A 18 -28.55 34.79 -15.54
C PRO A 18 -27.44 34.00 -14.84
N GLY A 19 -27.29 34.21 -13.53
CA GLY A 19 -26.24 33.60 -12.72
C GLY A 19 -26.28 34.03 -11.25
N ARG A 20 -25.49 33.35 -10.41
CA ARG A 20 -25.41 33.68 -8.99
C ARG A 20 -24.84 35.10 -8.82
N PRO A 21 -25.53 36.01 -8.11
CA PRO A 21 -25.10 37.39 -8.00
C PRO A 21 -23.74 37.51 -7.32
N ALA A 22 -22.84 38.29 -7.91
CA ALA A 22 -21.49 38.50 -7.42
C ALA A 22 -21.51 39.11 -6.00
N ARG A 23 -20.65 38.63 -5.09
CA ARG A 23 -20.49 39.15 -3.72
C ARG A 23 -19.34 40.17 -3.59
N TYR A 24 -18.49 40.26 -4.60
CA TYR A 24 -17.28 41.09 -4.62
C TYR A 24 -17.18 41.79 -5.98
N CYS A 25 -16.70 43.04 -5.99
CA CYS A 25 -16.55 43.81 -7.23
C CYS A 25 -15.35 43.35 -8.07
N SER A 26 -14.38 42.64 -7.47
CA SER A 26 -13.19 42.16 -8.15
C SER A 26 -12.58 40.93 -7.47
N ALA A 27 -11.70 40.24 -8.19
CA ALA A 27 -10.91 39.13 -7.64
C ALA A 27 -10.03 39.59 -6.45
N SER A 28 -9.50 40.81 -6.51
CA SER A 28 -8.73 41.41 -5.40
C SER A 28 -9.57 41.56 -4.13
N CYS A 29 -10.81 42.06 -4.25
CA CYS A 29 -11.74 42.14 -3.12
C CYS A 29 -12.10 40.76 -2.54
N ARG A 30 -12.26 39.74 -3.40
CA ARG A 30 -12.49 38.36 -2.96
C ARG A 30 -11.29 37.82 -2.16
N GLN A 31 -10.06 38.06 -2.62
CA GLN A 31 -8.84 37.64 -1.94
C GLN A 31 -8.63 38.39 -0.61
N SER A 32 -8.89 39.70 -0.58
CA SER A 32 -8.80 40.51 0.65
C SER A 32 -9.80 40.04 1.72
N ALA A 33 -11.05 39.75 1.33
CA ALA A 33 -12.04 39.18 2.24
C ALA A 33 -11.68 37.77 2.74
N TYR A 34 -10.96 36.97 1.94
CA TYR A 34 -10.44 35.68 2.37
C TYR A 34 -9.29 35.85 3.39
N ARG A 35 -8.34 36.76 3.13
CA ARG A 35 -7.24 37.07 4.07
C ARG A 35 -7.75 37.59 5.42
N LYS A 36 -8.74 38.50 5.43
CA LYS A 36 -9.37 39.00 6.67
C LYS A 36 -10.06 37.91 7.48
N ARG A 37 -10.73 36.95 6.82
CA ARG A 37 -11.34 35.81 7.51
C ARG A 37 -10.29 34.89 8.11
N ARG A 38 -9.22 34.62 7.37
CA ARG A 38 -8.12 33.78 7.83
C ARG A 38 -7.34 34.40 9.00
N SER A 39 -7.14 35.73 9.00
CA SER A 39 -6.51 36.43 10.13
C SER A 39 -7.38 36.44 11.38
N ASN A 40 -8.70 36.61 11.23
CA ASN A 40 -9.62 36.58 12.37
C ASN A 40 -9.74 35.17 12.96
N SER A 41 -9.72 34.12 12.14
CA SER A 41 -9.74 32.73 12.63
C SER A 41 -8.47 32.30 13.38
N HIS A 42 -7.37 33.04 13.26
CA HIS A 42 -6.16 32.80 14.05
C HIS A 42 -6.07 33.64 15.33
N ARG A 43 -6.92 34.66 15.49
CA ARG A 43 -6.93 35.52 16.69
C ARG A 43 -8.03 35.19 17.70
N GLN A 44 -9.02 34.36 17.35
CA GLN A 44 -10.00 33.88 18.33
C GLN A 44 -9.53 32.56 18.95
N PRO A 45 -9.09 32.53 20.22
CA PRO A 45 -9.12 31.30 20.99
C PRO A 45 -10.58 30.79 21.09
N PRO A 46 -10.81 29.48 21.19
CA PRO A 46 -12.16 28.93 21.27
C PRO A 46 -12.87 29.50 22.50
N ASN A 47 -13.95 30.25 22.27
CA ASN A 47 -14.90 30.64 23.31
C ASN A 47 -15.59 29.37 23.82
N THR A 48 -15.05 28.78 24.88
CA THR A 48 -15.75 27.83 25.73
C THR A 48 -16.90 28.60 26.42
N PRO A 49 -18.16 28.20 26.29
CA PRO A 49 -19.24 28.85 27.03
C PRO A 49 -18.99 28.70 28.53
N ALA A 50 -19.03 29.84 29.24
CA ALA A 50 -18.85 29.92 30.67
C ALA A 50 -19.89 29.04 31.38
N ARG A 51 -19.40 28.04 32.11
CA ARG A 51 -20.16 27.18 33.01
C ARG A 51 -20.57 28.02 34.23
N PRO A 52 -21.85 28.07 34.61
CA PRO A 52 -22.29 28.84 35.77
C PRO A 52 -21.66 28.30 37.05
N ALA A 53 -21.17 29.21 37.89
CA ALA A 53 -20.69 28.93 39.22
C ALA A 53 -21.87 28.52 40.11
N ALA A 54 -21.88 27.27 40.54
CA ALA A 54 -22.65 26.81 41.69
C ALA A 54 -21.65 26.09 42.59
N GLY A 55 -21.40 26.68 43.75
CA GLY A 55 -20.81 25.98 44.87
C GLY A 55 -21.79 24.94 45.37
N ASP A 56 -21.28 23.76 45.64
CA ASP A 56 -21.69 22.90 46.75
C ASP A 56 -20.66 21.76 46.86
N GLU A 57 -20.30 21.47 48.10
CA GLU A 57 -19.34 20.46 48.52
C GLU A 57 -19.70 19.08 47.95
N PHE A 58 -18.80 18.50 47.14
CA PHE A 58 -18.85 17.09 46.77
C PHE A 58 -17.66 16.33 47.38
N PRO A 59 -17.90 15.14 47.95
CA PRO A 59 -16.89 14.37 48.66
C PRO A 59 -15.85 13.78 47.70
N ALA A 60 -14.62 13.67 48.17
CA ALA A 60 -13.50 13.01 47.51
C ALA A 60 -13.90 11.62 46.99
N SER A 61 -14.22 11.52 45.70
CA SER A 61 -14.61 10.27 45.04
C SER A 61 -13.83 10.10 43.74
N GLY A 62 -12.98 9.08 43.72
CA GLY A 62 -12.51 8.36 42.54
C GLY A 62 -11.64 9.15 41.56
N ALA A 63 -10.32 9.07 41.71
CA ALA A 63 -9.43 9.33 40.58
C ALA A 63 -9.87 8.42 39.41
N PRO A 64 -10.15 8.96 38.20
CA PRO A 64 -10.55 8.15 37.06
C PRO A 64 -9.43 7.16 36.77
N ALA A 65 -9.77 5.86 36.74
CA ALA A 65 -8.83 4.81 36.39
C ALA A 65 -8.17 5.15 35.05
N SER A 66 -6.83 5.25 35.04
CA SER A 66 -6.07 5.47 33.81
C SER A 66 -6.51 4.44 32.76
N PRO A 67 -6.85 4.86 31.53
CA PRO A 67 -7.26 3.93 30.49
C PRO A 67 -6.17 2.88 30.29
N ALA A 68 -6.58 1.62 30.14
CA ALA A 68 -5.66 0.52 29.90
C ALA A 68 -4.79 0.83 28.66
N PRO A 69 -3.48 0.50 28.68
CA PRO A 69 -2.60 0.73 27.55
C PRO A 69 -3.12 -0.04 26.33
N THR A 70 -3.18 0.64 25.17
CA THR A 70 -3.56 -0.01 23.91
C THR A 70 -2.38 -0.82 23.35
N ALA A 71 -2.64 -1.77 22.45
CA ALA A 71 -1.55 -2.51 21.77
C ALA A 71 -0.58 -1.56 21.03
N GLY A 72 -1.10 -0.44 20.51
CA GLY A 72 -0.29 0.65 19.95
C GLY A 72 0.63 1.30 20.98
N ASP A 73 0.20 1.45 22.24
CA ASP A 73 1.03 2.03 23.30
C ASP A 73 2.19 1.10 23.71
N GLU A 74 1.98 -0.23 23.69
CA GLU A 74 3.05 -1.22 23.89
C GLU A 74 4.10 -1.19 22.78
N ILE A 75 3.67 -1.00 21.53
CA ILE A 75 4.57 -0.83 20.38
C ILE A 75 5.39 0.45 20.53
N LEU A 76 4.74 1.56 20.88
CA LEU A 76 5.41 2.85 21.07
C LEU A 76 6.40 2.81 22.24
N SER A 77 6.08 2.12 23.33
CA SER A 77 6.98 2.00 24.48
C SER A 77 8.21 1.15 24.14
N THR A 78 8.05 0.09 23.35
CA THR A 78 9.15 -0.74 22.85
C THR A 78 10.08 0.07 21.95
N LEU A 79 9.53 0.78 20.96
CA LEU A 79 10.30 1.66 20.07
C LEU A 79 11.03 2.77 20.83
N ALA A 80 10.40 3.34 21.86
CA ALA A 80 11.05 4.33 22.73
C ALA A 80 12.23 3.73 23.50
N GLY A 81 12.11 2.49 23.98
CA GLY A 81 13.18 1.72 24.59
C GLY A 81 14.35 1.49 23.63
N ASP A 82 14.06 1.07 22.40
CA ASP A 82 15.07 0.82 21.35
C ASP A 82 15.84 2.10 20.97
N VAL A 83 15.15 3.23 20.85
CA VAL A 83 15.80 4.54 20.61
C VAL A 83 16.71 4.91 21.79
N ALA A 84 16.26 4.71 23.03
CA ALA A 84 17.04 5.04 24.21
C ALA A 84 18.29 4.14 24.38
N GLU A 85 18.19 2.84 24.07
CA GLU A 85 19.35 1.95 24.04
C GLU A 85 20.29 2.28 22.87
N GLY A 86 19.74 2.52 21.67
CA GLY A 86 20.52 2.91 20.50
C GLY A 86 21.35 4.18 20.73
N ALA A 87 20.76 5.19 21.38
CA ALA A 87 21.45 6.40 21.78
C ALA A 87 22.57 6.15 22.81
N ARG A 88 22.33 5.29 23.81
CA ARG A 88 23.36 4.89 24.79
C ARG A 88 24.51 4.13 24.12
N GLN A 89 24.20 3.23 23.17
CA GLN A 89 25.20 2.52 22.39
C GLN A 89 26.00 3.46 21.48
N LEU A 90 25.33 4.46 20.88
CA LEU A 90 26.01 5.48 20.09
C LEU A 90 27.00 6.28 20.96
N LEU A 91 26.62 6.70 22.16
CA LEU A 91 27.53 7.39 23.08
C LEU A 91 28.76 6.54 23.46
N ARG A 92 28.60 5.22 23.58
CA ARG A 92 29.72 4.30 23.84
C ARG A 92 30.64 4.15 22.61
N THR A 93 30.07 4.13 21.41
CA THR A 93 30.80 3.87 20.15
C THR A 93 31.39 5.14 19.52
N VAL A 94 30.86 6.33 19.79
CA VAL A 94 31.40 7.59 19.25
C VAL A 94 32.85 7.85 19.65
N ASN A 95 33.28 7.31 20.79
CA ASN A 95 34.68 7.38 21.25
C ASN A 95 35.52 6.14 20.86
N SER A 96 34.97 5.19 20.10
CA SER A 96 35.70 4.01 19.63
C SER A 96 36.59 4.35 18.43
N VAL A 97 37.54 3.46 18.12
CA VAL A 97 38.50 3.62 17.01
C VAL A 97 37.83 3.45 15.63
N GLU A 98 36.59 2.92 15.58
CA GLU A 98 35.90 2.59 14.34
C GLU A 98 34.72 3.54 14.06
N PRO A 99 34.95 4.67 13.37
CA PRO A 99 33.91 5.68 13.11
C PRO A 99 32.78 5.17 12.22
N GLU A 100 33.02 4.11 11.44
CA GLU A 100 32.01 3.50 10.57
C GLU A 100 30.91 2.80 11.37
N GLU A 101 31.27 2.07 12.42
CA GLU A 101 30.29 1.43 13.31
C GLU A 101 29.41 2.47 14.01
N ALA A 102 30.02 3.55 14.50
CA ALA A 102 29.29 4.65 15.12
C ALA A 102 28.30 5.31 14.13
N LEU A 103 28.70 5.48 12.86
CA LEU A 103 27.83 6.03 11.83
C LEU A 103 26.66 5.08 11.49
N LEU A 104 26.92 3.78 11.33
CA LEU A 104 25.88 2.77 11.10
C LEU A 104 24.88 2.74 12.27
N GLN A 105 25.38 2.76 13.51
CA GLN A 105 24.55 2.82 14.71
C GLN A 105 23.71 4.10 14.78
N ALA A 106 24.26 5.25 14.37
CA ALA A 106 23.53 6.51 14.30
C ALA A 106 22.38 6.45 13.27
N LEU A 107 22.62 5.84 12.10
CA LEU A 107 21.60 5.67 11.06
C LEU A 107 20.49 4.72 11.49
N GLN A 108 20.83 3.63 12.19
CA GLN A 108 19.85 2.71 12.76
C GLN A 108 18.98 3.40 13.83
N THR A 109 19.62 4.14 14.74
CA THR A 109 18.93 4.90 15.80
C THR A 109 17.98 5.95 15.19
N LYS A 110 18.42 6.65 14.14
CA LYS A 110 17.58 7.58 13.39
C LYS A 110 16.37 6.90 12.76
N THR A 111 16.54 5.74 12.15
CA THR A 111 15.44 4.99 11.52
C THR A 111 14.40 4.55 12.56
N CYS A 112 14.86 4.11 13.73
CA CYS A 112 13.99 3.78 14.86
C CYS A 112 13.22 5.01 15.37
N LEU A 113 13.91 6.15 15.50
CA LEU A 113 13.30 7.42 15.90
C LEU A 113 12.24 7.89 14.89
N ASP A 114 12.51 7.79 13.58
CA ASP A 114 11.55 8.13 12.53
C ASP A 114 10.27 7.26 12.62
N SER A 115 10.42 5.96 12.93
CA SER A 115 9.29 5.05 13.16
C SER A 115 8.50 5.38 14.43
N LEU A 116 9.18 5.73 15.52
CA LEU A 116 8.56 6.21 16.76
C LEU A 116 7.73 7.47 16.50
N ILE A 117 8.29 8.46 15.79
CA ILE A 117 7.60 9.69 15.42
C ILE A 117 6.37 9.36 14.57
N ALA A 118 6.48 8.47 13.58
CA ALA A 118 5.35 8.06 12.75
C ALA A 118 4.22 7.43 13.59
N GLY A 119 4.57 6.58 14.57
CA GLY A 119 3.61 5.99 15.49
C GLY A 119 2.95 7.01 16.42
N LEU A 120 3.70 7.98 16.96
CA LEU A 120 3.16 9.08 17.77
C LEU A 120 2.18 9.95 16.97
N VAL A 121 2.49 10.24 15.70
CA VAL A 121 1.58 10.95 14.79
C VAL A 121 0.29 10.16 14.57
N ALA A 122 0.35 8.83 14.41
CA ALA A 122 -0.85 8.01 14.31
C ALA A 122 -1.70 8.05 15.59
N ARG A 123 -1.07 7.96 16.77
CA ARG A 123 -1.75 8.07 18.06
C ARG A 123 -2.46 9.43 18.20
N GLU A 124 -1.78 10.53 17.92
CA GLU A 124 -2.37 11.87 17.93
C GLU A 124 -3.52 12.03 16.91
N ARG A 125 -3.38 11.44 15.72
CA ARG A 125 -4.48 11.42 14.75
C ARG A 125 -5.69 10.64 15.25
N HIS A 126 -5.47 9.56 15.97
CA HIS A 126 -6.53 8.74 16.56
C HIS A 126 -7.25 9.45 17.72
N THR A 127 -6.53 10.25 18.53
CA THR A 127 -7.12 11.10 19.57
C THR A 127 -7.83 12.35 19.01
N GLY A 128 -7.87 12.52 17.68
CA GLY A 128 -8.60 13.60 17.02
C GLY A 128 -7.76 14.85 16.72
N ALA A 129 -6.43 14.80 16.86
CA ALA A 129 -5.59 15.94 16.52
C ALA A 129 -5.69 16.28 15.02
N THR A 130 -5.79 17.58 14.72
CA THR A 130 -5.83 18.08 13.35
C THR A 130 -4.43 18.11 12.74
N TRP A 131 -4.34 17.97 11.42
CA TRP A 131 -3.07 18.07 10.70
C TRP A 131 -2.34 19.40 10.93
N THR A 132 -3.07 20.50 11.14
CA THR A 132 -2.48 21.81 11.46
C THR A 132 -1.75 21.80 12.80
N ARG A 133 -2.31 21.11 13.81
CA ARG A 133 -1.66 20.97 15.12
C ARG A 133 -0.41 20.12 15.01
N ILE A 134 -0.51 18.97 14.36
CA ILE A 134 0.61 18.04 14.16
C ILE A 134 1.74 18.72 13.37
N SER A 135 1.41 19.39 12.28
CA SER A 135 2.40 20.09 11.45
C SER A 135 3.06 21.25 12.20
N GLY A 136 2.30 21.95 13.07
CA GLY A 136 2.82 22.99 13.95
C GLY A 136 3.81 22.47 14.99
N MET A 137 3.54 21.30 15.60
CA MET A 137 4.47 20.65 16.54
C MET A 137 5.78 20.19 15.89
N MET A 138 5.75 19.90 14.58
CA MET A 138 6.88 19.39 13.83
C MET A 138 7.58 20.44 12.95
N GLU A 139 7.11 21.68 12.97
CA GLU A 139 7.61 22.78 12.12
C GLU A 139 7.63 22.45 10.61
N ILE A 140 6.68 21.65 10.14
CA ILE A 140 6.52 21.31 8.72
C ILE A 140 5.20 21.84 8.16
N ASN A 141 5.11 21.95 6.83
CA ASN A 141 3.85 22.29 6.16
C ASN A 141 2.82 21.17 6.35
N VAL A 142 1.55 21.54 6.50
CA VAL A 142 0.38 20.64 6.61
C VAL A 142 0.35 19.61 5.49
N ASP A 143 0.59 20.02 4.25
CA ASP A 143 0.55 19.10 3.10
C ASP A 143 1.71 18.09 3.15
N THR A 144 2.89 18.55 3.59
CA THR A 144 4.05 17.68 3.83
C THR A 144 3.76 16.68 4.95
N ALA A 145 3.12 17.10 6.05
CA ALA A 145 2.73 16.21 7.14
C ALA A 145 1.75 15.13 6.66
N ARG A 146 0.73 15.51 5.88
CA ARG A 146 -0.26 14.56 5.31
C ARG A 146 0.38 13.53 4.38
N HIS A 147 1.30 13.97 3.52
CA HIS A 147 1.96 13.09 2.57
C HIS A 147 2.99 12.18 3.26
N ARG A 148 3.79 12.74 4.18
CA ARG A 148 4.83 12.01 4.93
C ARG A 148 4.25 11.00 5.92
N TYR A 149 3.12 11.31 6.54
CA TYR A 149 2.47 10.49 7.56
C TYR A 149 1.12 9.94 7.10
N SER A 150 1.05 9.47 5.85
CA SER A 150 -0.10 8.68 5.40
C SER A 150 -0.18 7.35 6.16
N GLU A 151 -1.40 6.85 6.40
CA GLU A 151 -1.63 5.61 7.17
C GLU A 151 -0.80 4.43 6.64
N ALA A 152 -0.78 4.24 5.31
CA ALA A 152 0.01 3.19 4.68
C ALA A 152 1.52 3.33 4.92
N ARG A 153 2.03 4.57 5.04
CA ARG A 153 3.44 4.85 5.31
C ARG A 153 3.78 4.65 6.79
N ILE A 154 2.89 5.02 7.70
CA ILE A 154 3.06 4.77 9.14
C ILE A 154 3.08 3.27 9.41
N LEU A 155 2.10 2.51 8.91
CA LEU A 155 2.06 1.06 9.08
C LEU A 155 3.28 0.37 8.47
N ARG A 156 3.79 0.88 7.33
CA ARG A 156 5.04 0.38 6.74
C ARG A 156 6.24 0.65 7.64
N SER A 157 6.35 1.85 8.21
CA SER A 157 7.43 2.22 9.13
C SER A 157 7.43 1.32 10.36
N LEU A 158 6.26 1.14 11.00
CA LEU A 158 6.12 0.31 12.20
C LEU A 158 6.46 -1.17 11.91
N ARG A 159 6.11 -1.68 10.72
CA ARG A 159 6.44 -3.07 10.30
C ARG A 159 7.93 -3.37 10.21
N HIS A 160 8.79 -2.37 10.06
CA HIS A 160 10.24 -2.60 9.98
C HIS A 160 10.84 -2.95 11.34
N HIS A 161 10.16 -2.58 12.43
CA HIS A 161 10.66 -2.78 13.80
C HIS A 161 9.79 -3.74 14.61
N VAL A 162 8.50 -3.86 14.27
CA VAL A 162 7.56 -4.75 14.96
C VAL A 162 6.87 -5.66 13.96
N HIS A 163 6.75 -6.94 14.30
CA HIS A 163 5.98 -7.93 13.54
C HIS A 163 4.47 -7.66 13.63
N LEU A 164 3.99 -6.67 12.88
CA LEU A 164 2.56 -6.40 12.74
C LEU A 164 1.89 -7.47 11.85
N LYS A 165 0.74 -7.98 12.27
CA LYS A 165 -0.04 -8.94 11.48
C LYS A 165 -0.52 -8.29 10.18
N ALA A 166 -0.53 -9.06 9.09
CA ALA A 166 -1.07 -8.60 7.82
C ALA A 166 -2.54 -8.20 8.01
N GLY A 167 -2.91 -7.00 7.55
CA GLY A 167 -4.28 -6.47 7.65
C GLY A 167 -4.56 -5.58 8.87
N GLN A 168 -3.62 -5.42 9.81
CA GLN A 168 -3.80 -4.46 10.91
C GLN A 168 -3.88 -3.01 10.39
N SER A 169 -4.92 -2.28 10.82
CA SER A 169 -5.13 -0.86 10.58
C SER A 169 -4.71 -0.02 11.77
N LEU A 170 -4.52 1.30 11.60
CA LEU A 170 -4.18 2.17 12.73
C LEU A 170 -5.30 2.22 13.78
N SER A 171 -6.56 2.15 13.35
CA SER A 171 -7.71 2.05 14.25
C SER A 171 -7.69 0.78 15.09
N SER A 172 -7.17 -0.34 14.57
CA SER A 172 -7.03 -1.56 15.37
C SER A 172 -5.88 -1.48 16.39
N LEU A 173 -4.85 -0.68 16.12
CA LEU A 173 -3.70 -0.54 17.01
C LEU A 173 -3.96 0.44 18.16
N PHE A 174 -4.60 1.57 17.87
CA PHE A 174 -4.83 2.65 18.84
C PHE A 174 -6.29 2.77 19.29
N GLY A 175 -7.20 1.96 18.73
CA GLY A 175 -8.59 1.87 19.15
C GLY A 175 -8.70 1.15 20.49
N SER A 176 -9.53 1.67 21.39
CA SER A 176 -9.86 0.99 22.63
C SER A 176 -10.70 -0.26 22.30
N PRO A 177 -10.32 -1.46 22.78
CA PRO A 177 -11.17 -2.64 22.68
C PRO A 177 -12.23 -2.58 23.77
N ALA A 178 -13.26 -1.72 23.64
CA ALA A 178 -14.40 -1.75 24.57
C ALA A 178 -15.67 -1.14 23.97
N ASP A 179 -16.69 -2.00 23.87
CA ASP A 179 -18.13 -1.82 24.02
C ASP A 179 -18.84 -0.63 23.35
N ASP A 180 -19.57 -0.95 22.28
CA ASP A 180 -20.97 -0.54 22.16
C ASP A 180 -21.77 -1.55 21.30
N PRO A 181 -22.68 -2.35 21.91
CA PRO A 181 -23.70 -3.12 21.21
C PRO A 181 -24.96 -2.26 21.14
N LEU A 182 -25.19 -1.51 20.05
CA LEU A 182 -26.55 -1.07 19.63
C LEU A 182 -26.60 -0.20 18.36
N GLU A 183 -25.48 0.19 17.75
CA GLU A 183 -25.54 0.89 16.46
C GLU A 183 -25.40 -0.12 15.30
N PRO A 184 -26.45 -0.34 14.47
CA PRO A 184 -26.34 -1.27 13.36
C PRO A 184 -25.23 -0.77 12.44
N PRO A 185 -24.17 -1.58 12.22
CA PRO A 185 -23.04 -1.13 11.45
C PRO A 185 -23.51 -0.84 10.03
N LEU A 186 -23.39 0.42 9.62
CA LEU A 186 -23.37 0.76 8.19
C LEU A 186 -22.38 -0.21 7.53
N PRO A 187 -22.77 -0.93 6.46
CA PRO A 187 -22.00 -2.03 5.91
C PRO A 187 -20.69 -1.50 5.31
N ARG A 188 -19.68 -1.36 6.16
CA ARG A 188 -18.28 -1.19 5.78
C ARG A 188 -17.89 -2.49 5.10
N HIS A 189 -17.32 -2.35 3.91
CA HIS A 189 -16.90 -3.43 3.02
C HIS A 189 -16.19 -4.55 3.79
N ALA A 190 -16.95 -5.53 4.28
CA ALA A 190 -16.43 -6.83 4.62
C ALA A 190 -15.64 -7.26 3.38
N THR A 191 -14.36 -7.54 3.58
CA THR A 191 -13.52 -8.21 2.59
C THR A 191 -14.20 -9.55 2.32
N ALA A 192 -15.14 -9.52 1.38
CA ALA A 192 -15.81 -10.70 0.87
C ALA A 192 -14.70 -11.67 0.54
N SER A 193 -14.79 -12.87 1.14
CA SER A 193 -13.96 -13.99 0.77
C SER A 193 -13.84 -13.99 -0.76
N PRO A 194 -12.62 -14.03 -1.32
CA PRO A 194 -12.43 -13.86 -2.74
C PRO A 194 -13.15 -15.00 -3.44
N ALA A 195 -14.33 -14.71 -4.00
CA ALA A 195 -14.90 -15.54 -5.04
C ALA A 195 -13.81 -15.61 -6.11
N TYR A 196 -13.22 -16.80 -6.26
CA TYR A 196 -11.99 -17.02 -7.02
C TYR A 196 -12.05 -16.30 -8.37
N ASN A 197 -11.23 -15.25 -8.51
CA ASN A 197 -11.03 -14.56 -9.77
C ASN A 197 -10.51 -15.57 -10.79
N ARG A 198 -11.31 -15.95 -11.78
CA ARG A 198 -10.93 -16.98 -12.78
C ARG A 198 -9.74 -16.56 -13.63
N LEU A 199 -9.46 -15.27 -13.70
CA LEU A 199 -8.27 -14.72 -14.37
C LEU A 199 -6.97 -15.10 -13.65
N ALA A 200 -6.99 -15.22 -12.33
CA ALA A 200 -5.78 -15.42 -11.53
C ALA A 200 -5.10 -16.79 -11.76
N PRO A 201 -5.81 -17.93 -11.81
CA PRO A 201 -5.24 -19.22 -12.20
C PRO A 201 -4.67 -19.22 -13.62
N VAL A 202 -5.39 -18.62 -14.59
CA VAL A 202 -4.95 -18.54 -15.99
C VAL A 202 -3.67 -17.72 -16.11
N LEU A 203 -3.63 -16.53 -15.52
CA LEU A 203 -2.43 -15.70 -15.48
C LEU A 203 -1.27 -16.41 -14.75
N SER A 204 -1.55 -17.10 -13.65
CA SER A 204 -0.53 -17.86 -12.91
C SER A 204 0.02 -19.03 -13.72
N MET A 205 -0.79 -19.66 -14.56
CA MET A 205 -0.35 -20.70 -15.49
C MET A 205 0.47 -20.10 -16.63
N LEU A 206 0.03 -18.99 -17.23
CA LEU A 206 0.77 -18.28 -18.28
C LEU A 206 2.16 -17.84 -17.81
N VAL A 207 2.26 -17.24 -16.62
CA VAL A 207 3.55 -16.82 -16.05
C VAL A 207 4.47 -18.02 -15.83
N ARG A 208 3.96 -19.16 -15.32
CA ARG A 208 4.74 -20.38 -15.15
C ARG A 208 5.23 -20.98 -16.47
N ASN A 209 4.37 -20.96 -17.50
CA ASN A 209 4.71 -21.50 -18.82
C ASN A 209 5.72 -20.63 -19.58
N SER A 210 5.76 -19.32 -19.31
CA SER A 210 6.69 -18.38 -19.96
C SER A 210 8.17 -18.62 -19.65
N ARG A 211 8.50 -19.48 -18.66
CA ARG A 211 9.86 -19.73 -18.14
C ARG A 211 10.61 -18.48 -17.65
N LYS A 212 9.94 -17.34 -17.52
CA LYS A 212 10.48 -16.09 -16.97
C LYS A 212 10.19 -16.02 -15.47
N THR A 213 11.09 -15.40 -14.70
CA THR A 213 10.82 -15.17 -13.28
C THR A 213 9.70 -14.14 -13.11
N GLN A 214 8.95 -14.21 -12.00
CA GLN A 214 7.88 -13.24 -11.71
C GLN A 214 8.39 -11.79 -11.71
N GLN A 215 9.64 -11.56 -11.29
CA GLN A 215 10.29 -10.24 -11.35
C GLN A 215 10.51 -9.79 -12.80
N GLN A 216 11.04 -10.66 -13.67
CA GLN A 216 11.23 -10.37 -15.10
C GLN A 216 9.90 -10.06 -15.79
N VAL A 217 8.86 -10.86 -15.53
CA VAL A 217 7.52 -10.61 -16.08
C VAL A 217 6.97 -9.27 -15.60
N SER A 218 7.09 -8.95 -14.31
CA SER A 218 6.63 -7.66 -13.78
C SER A 218 7.35 -6.46 -14.41
N HIS A 219 8.67 -6.56 -14.58
CA HIS A 219 9.49 -5.53 -15.21
C HIS A 219 9.11 -5.34 -16.69
N GLN A 220 8.97 -6.43 -17.46
CA GLN A 220 8.58 -6.40 -18.87
C GLN A 220 7.14 -5.89 -19.06
N ALA A 221 6.23 -6.25 -18.16
CA ALA A 221 4.83 -5.79 -18.19
C ALA A 221 4.63 -4.35 -17.67
N GLY A 222 5.67 -3.75 -17.08
CA GLY A 222 5.64 -2.39 -16.52
C GLY A 222 4.83 -2.27 -15.23
N CYS A 223 4.87 -3.27 -14.36
CA CYS A 223 4.22 -3.25 -13.05
C CYS A 223 5.17 -3.68 -11.93
N SER A 224 4.84 -3.36 -10.67
CA SER A 224 5.69 -3.76 -9.55
C SER A 224 5.53 -5.26 -9.24
N PRO A 225 6.57 -5.96 -8.76
CA PRO A 225 6.50 -7.39 -8.43
C PRO A 225 5.41 -7.70 -7.38
N SER A 226 5.25 -6.81 -6.39
CA SER A 226 4.22 -6.93 -5.37
C SER A 226 2.81 -6.81 -5.95
N TYR A 227 2.60 -5.91 -6.93
CA TYR A 227 1.31 -5.76 -7.59
C TYR A 227 0.98 -6.97 -8.48
N LEU A 228 1.97 -7.50 -9.22
CA LEU A 228 1.81 -8.73 -10.00
C LEU A 228 1.43 -9.90 -9.09
N SER A 229 2.08 -10.05 -7.94
CA SER A 229 1.74 -11.11 -6.98
C SER A 229 0.26 -11.06 -6.56
N ARG A 230 -0.28 -9.87 -6.27
CA ARG A 230 -1.70 -9.70 -5.94
C ARG A 230 -2.67 -10.02 -7.08
N ILE A 231 -2.23 -9.82 -8.32
CA ILE A 231 -3.01 -10.20 -9.50
C ILE A 231 -3.03 -11.73 -9.64
N LEU A 232 -1.86 -12.37 -9.48
CA LEU A 232 -1.71 -13.83 -9.59
C LEU A 232 -2.43 -14.59 -8.46
N THR A 233 -2.55 -14.00 -7.27
CA THR A 233 -3.35 -14.55 -6.17
C THR A 233 -4.85 -14.26 -6.29
N GLY A 234 -5.27 -13.43 -7.25
CA GLY A 234 -6.67 -13.04 -7.44
C GLY A 234 -7.18 -11.97 -6.47
N GLU A 235 -6.32 -11.37 -5.65
CA GLU A 235 -6.66 -10.25 -4.76
C GLU A 235 -7.01 -8.97 -5.54
N ARG A 236 -6.50 -8.84 -6.78
CA ARG A 236 -6.71 -7.70 -7.66
C ARG A 236 -6.98 -8.14 -9.11
N ILE A 237 -7.94 -7.49 -9.75
CA ILE A 237 -8.14 -7.59 -11.20
C ILE A 237 -7.32 -6.48 -11.88
N PRO A 238 -6.41 -6.80 -12.81
CA PRO A 238 -5.62 -5.81 -13.53
C PRO A 238 -6.52 -4.97 -14.47
N MET A 239 -6.07 -3.77 -14.86
CA MET A 239 -6.69 -3.06 -15.98
C MET A 239 -6.37 -3.77 -17.31
N TRP A 240 -7.26 -3.65 -18.30
CA TRP A 240 -7.08 -4.31 -19.60
C TRP A 240 -5.69 -4.10 -20.24
N PRO A 241 -5.14 -2.87 -20.32
CA PRO A 241 -3.81 -2.67 -20.91
C PRO A 241 -2.68 -3.42 -20.18
N LEU A 242 -2.84 -3.72 -18.89
CA LEU A 242 -1.88 -4.53 -18.15
C LEU A 242 -2.08 -6.02 -18.41
N ALA A 243 -3.33 -6.50 -18.48
CA ALA A 243 -3.62 -7.88 -18.83
C ALA A 243 -3.11 -8.22 -20.24
N GLU A 244 -3.32 -7.32 -21.21
CA GLU A 244 -2.81 -7.43 -22.57
C GLU A 244 -1.28 -7.50 -22.60
N ARG A 245 -0.57 -6.63 -21.86
CA ARG A 245 0.89 -6.71 -21.75
C ARG A 245 1.36 -8.00 -21.10
N LEU A 246 0.66 -8.50 -20.08
CA LEU A 246 0.98 -9.79 -19.47
C LEU A 246 0.81 -10.95 -20.46
N ALA A 247 -0.22 -10.92 -21.31
CA ALA A 247 -0.40 -11.90 -22.39
C ALA A 247 0.77 -11.84 -23.38
N GLN A 248 1.11 -10.65 -23.88
CA GLN A 248 2.21 -10.45 -24.83
C GLN A 248 3.57 -10.90 -24.26
N VAL A 249 3.87 -10.56 -23.00
CA VAL A 249 5.11 -10.96 -22.32
C VAL A 249 5.20 -12.48 -22.12
N CYS A 250 4.06 -13.14 -21.93
CA CYS A 250 3.97 -14.59 -21.79
C CYS A 250 3.69 -15.33 -23.11
N GLU A 251 3.76 -14.63 -24.25
CA GLU A 251 3.50 -15.18 -25.59
C GLU A 251 2.12 -15.85 -25.74
N ALA A 252 1.13 -15.33 -25.02
CA ALA A 252 -0.27 -15.77 -25.09
C ALA A 252 -1.09 -14.86 -26.00
N ASP A 253 -2.15 -15.42 -26.60
CA ASP A 253 -3.09 -14.64 -27.40
C ASP A 253 -3.88 -13.65 -26.52
N PRO A 254 -3.75 -12.33 -26.73
CA PRO A 254 -4.51 -11.34 -25.97
C PRO A 254 -6.03 -11.43 -26.23
N ALA A 255 -6.49 -11.94 -27.38
CA ALA A 255 -7.93 -12.03 -27.67
C ALA A 255 -8.65 -12.96 -26.67
N VAL A 256 -8.08 -14.14 -26.42
CA VAL A 256 -8.64 -15.12 -25.46
C VAL A 256 -8.63 -14.56 -24.03
N LEU A 257 -7.56 -13.85 -23.65
CA LEU A 257 -7.48 -13.25 -22.31
C LEU A 257 -8.47 -12.09 -22.14
N ARG A 258 -8.87 -11.43 -23.24
CA ARG A 258 -9.85 -10.35 -23.23
C ARG A 258 -11.22 -10.83 -22.80
N ASP A 259 -11.71 -11.91 -23.40
CA ASP A 259 -13.02 -12.45 -23.08
C ASP A 259 -13.10 -12.85 -21.60
N LEU A 260 -12.03 -13.46 -21.09
CA LEU A 260 -11.92 -13.86 -19.68
C LEU A 260 -11.83 -12.65 -18.73
N TRP A 261 -11.11 -11.60 -19.13
CA TRP A 261 -11.02 -10.35 -18.37
C TRP A 261 -12.35 -9.60 -18.36
N GLU A 262 -13.06 -9.51 -19.49
CA GLU A 262 -14.36 -8.86 -19.59
C GLU A 262 -15.40 -9.58 -18.73
N ALA A 263 -15.39 -10.92 -18.74
CA ALA A 263 -16.21 -11.76 -17.87
C ALA A 263 -15.93 -11.49 -16.38
N GLU A 264 -14.66 -11.35 -15.96
CA GLU A 264 -14.31 -11.05 -14.57
C GLU A 264 -14.61 -9.60 -14.17
N LYS A 265 -14.42 -8.63 -15.07
CA LYS A 265 -14.77 -7.24 -14.81
C LYS A 265 -16.28 -7.04 -14.64
N LEU A 266 -17.10 -7.82 -15.35
CA LEU A 266 -18.55 -7.88 -15.15
C LEU A 266 -18.92 -8.41 -13.75
N ARG A 267 -18.11 -9.29 -13.16
CA ARG A 267 -18.30 -9.75 -11.77
C ARG A 267 -17.92 -8.71 -10.73
N ASP A 268 -16.79 -8.03 -10.95
CA ASP A 268 -16.23 -7.00 -10.04
C ASP A 268 -17.10 -5.75 -9.95
N LYS A 269 -17.86 -5.45 -11.02
CA LYS A 269 -19.02 -4.57 -10.94
C LYS A 269 -20.09 -5.23 -10.07
N ARG A 270 -19.89 -5.16 -8.75
CA ARG A 270 -20.93 -5.39 -7.76
C ARG A 270 -22.17 -4.60 -8.22
N PRO A 271 -23.36 -5.20 -8.27
CA PRO A 271 -24.56 -4.42 -8.43
C PRO A 271 -24.50 -3.30 -7.40
N ALA A 272 -24.77 -2.06 -7.82
CA ALA A 272 -25.16 -1.04 -6.87
C ALA A 272 -26.21 -1.70 -5.95
N PRO A 273 -26.16 -1.47 -4.62
CA PRO A 273 -27.21 -1.97 -3.74
C PRO A 273 -28.54 -1.69 -4.44
N PRO A 274 -29.42 -2.70 -4.60
CA PRO A 274 -30.67 -2.50 -5.31
C PRO A 274 -31.27 -1.21 -4.76
N PRO A 275 -31.72 -0.27 -5.63
CA PRO A 275 -32.32 0.97 -5.15
C PRO A 275 -33.31 0.55 -4.08
N ALA A 276 -33.18 1.12 -2.88
CA ALA A 276 -33.99 0.77 -1.73
C ALA A 276 -35.44 0.71 -2.21
N ALA A 277 -35.94 -0.50 -2.44
CA ALA A 277 -37.33 -0.71 -2.77
C ALA A 277 -37.99 -0.58 -1.41
N ASP A 278 -38.31 0.67 -1.05
CA ASP A 278 -38.79 1.18 0.24
C ASP A 278 -40.19 0.64 0.61
N THR A 279 -40.49 -0.61 0.29
CA THR A 279 -41.58 -1.34 0.90
C THR A 279 -40.96 -2.47 1.71
N PRO A 280 -40.81 -2.29 3.04
CA PRO A 280 -40.51 -3.38 3.94
C PRO A 280 -41.44 -4.55 3.60
N LEU A 281 -40.86 -5.70 3.22
CA LEU A 281 -41.62 -6.92 2.92
C LEU A 281 -42.57 -7.32 4.07
N GLU A 282 -42.29 -6.83 5.28
CA GLU A 282 -43.06 -6.98 6.51
C GLU A 282 -44.46 -6.36 6.47
N GLU A 283 -44.73 -5.38 5.59
CA GLU A 283 -46.05 -4.72 5.51
C GLU A 283 -47.02 -5.38 4.51
N LEU A 284 -46.55 -6.34 3.71
CA LEU A 284 -47.38 -7.03 2.72
C LEU A 284 -48.09 -8.24 3.33
N PRO A 285 -49.35 -8.54 2.92
CA PRO A 285 -50.09 -9.72 3.39
C PRO A 285 -49.34 -11.02 3.04
N ALA A 286 -49.40 -12.00 3.95
CA ALA A 286 -48.57 -13.21 3.95
C ALA A 286 -48.51 -13.94 2.58
N GLY A 287 -49.66 -14.08 1.90
CA GLY A 287 -49.71 -14.73 0.58
C GLY A 287 -48.96 -13.98 -0.53
N LYS A 288 -48.90 -12.65 -0.48
CA LYS A 288 -48.09 -11.86 -1.44
C LYS A 288 -46.60 -11.86 -1.08
N ARG A 289 -46.27 -11.98 0.22
CA ARG A 289 -44.89 -12.05 0.71
C ARG A 289 -44.17 -13.29 0.19
N GLN A 290 -44.83 -14.45 0.21
CA GLN A 290 -44.24 -15.71 -0.27
C GLN A 290 -43.92 -15.65 -1.77
N VAL A 291 -44.88 -15.27 -2.62
CA VAL A 291 -44.69 -15.18 -4.08
C VAL A 291 -43.55 -14.21 -4.44
N LEU A 292 -43.50 -13.06 -3.76
CA LEU A 292 -42.43 -12.08 -3.95
C LEU A 292 -41.08 -12.57 -3.40
N GLY A 293 -41.07 -13.27 -2.27
CA GLY A 293 -39.88 -13.88 -1.67
C GLY A 293 -39.26 -14.92 -2.60
N THR A 294 -40.07 -15.84 -3.14
CA THR A 294 -39.62 -16.88 -4.07
C THR A 294 -39.09 -16.24 -5.35
N THR A 295 -39.79 -15.24 -5.90
CA THR A 295 -39.33 -14.50 -7.08
C THR A 295 -37.99 -13.80 -6.82
N ARG A 296 -37.82 -13.18 -5.65
CA ARG A 296 -36.56 -12.51 -5.25
C ARG A 296 -35.43 -13.51 -5.05
N LEU A 297 -35.68 -14.63 -4.38
CA LEU A 297 -34.71 -15.70 -4.19
C LEU A 297 -34.25 -16.26 -5.54
N MET A 298 -35.19 -16.60 -6.42
CA MET A 298 -34.88 -17.13 -7.75
C MET A 298 -34.14 -16.12 -8.61
N THR A 299 -34.53 -14.84 -8.57
CA THR A 299 -33.83 -13.77 -9.29
C THR A 299 -32.39 -13.61 -8.78
N ALA A 300 -32.20 -13.63 -7.45
CA ALA A 300 -30.89 -13.56 -6.82
C ALA A 300 -30.02 -14.77 -7.19
N LEU A 301 -30.62 -15.95 -7.26
CA LEU A 301 -29.94 -17.20 -7.58
C LEU A 301 -29.52 -17.22 -9.06
N HIS A 302 -30.41 -16.81 -9.97
CA HIS A 302 -30.06 -16.59 -11.38
C HIS A 302 -28.94 -15.57 -11.54
N THR A 303 -29.02 -14.42 -10.85
CA THR A 303 -27.93 -13.41 -10.92
C THR A 303 -26.62 -13.99 -10.40
N GLN A 304 -26.65 -14.78 -9.32
CA GLN A 304 -25.46 -15.45 -8.81
C GLN A 304 -24.92 -16.49 -9.80
N HIS A 305 -25.76 -17.24 -10.48
CA HIS A 305 -25.36 -18.19 -11.52
C HIS A 305 -24.72 -17.49 -12.73
N VAL A 306 -25.31 -16.39 -13.19
CA VAL A 306 -24.71 -15.55 -14.25
C VAL A 306 -23.37 -14.97 -13.80
N ARG A 307 -23.29 -14.48 -12.56
CA ARG A 307 -22.03 -13.98 -11.97
C ARG A 307 -21.00 -15.08 -11.80
N ALA A 308 -21.40 -16.31 -11.52
CA ALA A 308 -20.51 -17.46 -11.53
C ALA A 308 -20.09 -17.87 -12.94
N GLY A 309 -20.44 -17.11 -13.99
CA GLY A 309 -20.05 -17.37 -15.37
C GLY A 309 -20.80 -18.54 -15.98
N GLN A 310 -22.06 -18.72 -15.57
CA GLN A 310 -22.99 -19.72 -16.11
C GLN A 310 -22.38 -21.12 -16.27
N PRO A 311 -21.78 -21.70 -15.21
CA PRO A 311 -21.20 -23.04 -15.29
C PRO A 311 -22.29 -24.06 -15.67
N SER A 312 -21.95 -25.10 -16.42
CA SER A 312 -22.93 -26.12 -16.80
C SER A 312 -23.48 -26.85 -15.56
N ASP A 313 -24.66 -27.45 -15.68
CA ASP A 313 -25.27 -28.27 -14.63
C ASP A 313 -24.37 -29.45 -14.23
N VAL A 314 -23.66 -30.03 -15.19
CA VAL A 314 -22.64 -31.08 -14.96
C VAL A 314 -21.44 -30.53 -14.18
N ASP A 315 -20.91 -29.35 -14.53
CA ASP A 315 -19.77 -28.75 -13.84
C ASP A 315 -20.11 -28.44 -12.37
N ILE A 316 -21.32 -27.94 -12.12
CA ILE A 316 -21.82 -27.67 -10.76
C ILE A 316 -21.93 -28.98 -9.98
N ALA A 317 -22.46 -30.05 -10.59
CA ALA A 317 -22.56 -31.36 -9.96
C ALA A 317 -21.17 -31.90 -9.56
N VAL A 318 -20.20 -31.85 -10.48
CA VAL A 318 -18.81 -32.26 -10.22
C VAL A 318 -18.17 -31.41 -9.10
N ALA A 319 -18.30 -30.08 -9.16
CA ALA A 319 -17.75 -29.18 -8.16
C ALA A 319 -18.40 -29.34 -6.77
N SER A 320 -19.66 -29.77 -6.72
CA SER A 320 -20.38 -30.10 -5.48
C SER A 320 -20.02 -31.49 -4.92
N GLN A 321 -19.06 -32.20 -5.53
CA GLN A 321 -18.73 -33.59 -5.21
C GLN A 321 -19.94 -34.52 -5.35
N TRP A 322 -20.76 -34.30 -6.40
CA TRP A 322 -22.00 -35.04 -6.68
C TRP A 322 -23.06 -34.99 -5.58
N ARG A 323 -22.95 -34.06 -4.62
CA ARG A 323 -24.03 -33.79 -3.65
C ARG A 323 -25.28 -33.26 -4.34
N LEU A 324 -25.10 -32.53 -5.44
CA LEU A 324 -26.17 -32.10 -6.32
C LEU A 324 -26.10 -32.92 -7.63
N THR A 325 -27.21 -33.54 -8.02
CA THR A 325 -27.31 -34.17 -9.35
C THR A 325 -27.56 -33.11 -10.43
N PRO A 326 -27.14 -33.32 -11.69
CA PRO A 326 -27.35 -32.34 -12.76
C PRO A 326 -28.83 -31.96 -12.95
N GLY A 327 -29.72 -32.96 -12.87
CA GLY A 327 -31.17 -32.72 -12.91
C GLY A 327 -31.66 -31.85 -11.75
N LYS A 328 -31.13 -32.06 -10.55
CA LYS A 328 -31.46 -31.24 -9.37
C LYS A 328 -30.96 -29.80 -9.52
N VAL A 329 -29.72 -29.61 -9.99
CA VAL A 329 -29.17 -28.28 -10.30
C VAL A 329 -30.05 -27.56 -11.32
N ARG A 330 -30.48 -28.26 -12.38
CA ARG A 330 -31.39 -27.70 -13.39
C ARG A 330 -32.72 -27.26 -12.77
N THR A 331 -33.37 -28.13 -11.97
CA THR A 331 -34.62 -27.78 -11.30
C THR A 331 -34.49 -26.58 -10.36
N LEU A 332 -33.34 -26.46 -9.67
CA LEU A 332 -33.05 -25.36 -8.76
C LEU A 332 -32.76 -24.05 -9.49
N LEU A 333 -32.09 -24.10 -10.64
CA LEU A 333 -31.80 -22.91 -11.46
C LEU A 333 -33.02 -22.44 -12.23
N GLU A 334 -33.87 -23.33 -12.71
CA GLU A 334 -35.10 -23.00 -13.44
C GLU A 334 -36.25 -22.52 -12.52
N GLY A 335 -36.13 -22.76 -11.21
CA GLY A 335 -37.17 -22.40 -10.23
C GLY A 335 -38.40 -23.30 -10.26
N ASN A 336 -38.25 -24.51 -10.82
CA ASN A 336 -39.33 -25.49 -10.95
C ASN A 336 -39.68 -26.20 -9.63
N ALA A 337 -38.76 -26.18 -8.66
CA ALA A 337 -38.97 -26.77 -7.34
C ALA A 337 -38.40 -25.85 -6.25
N PHE A 338 -39.06 -25.83 -5.10
CA PHE A 338 -38.55 -25.09 -3.95
C PHE A 338 -37.32 -25.81 -3.36
N PRO A 339 -36.16 -25.15 -3.21
CA PRO A 339 -34.95 -25.79 -2.69
C PRO A 339 -35.08 -26.17 -1.22
N ALA A 340 -34.64 -27.36 -0.84
CA ALA A 340 -34.22 -27.59 0.53
C ALA A 340 -32.97 -26.75 0.83
N TRP A 341 -32.85 -26.21 2.04
CA TRP A 341 -31.74 -25.32 2.41
C TRP A 341 -30.36 -25.94 2.16
N ASN A 342 -30.18 -27.22 2.50
CA ASN A 342 -28.91 -27.94 2.30
C ASN A 342 -28.47 -28.00 0.82
N ASP A 343 -29.43 -28.08 -0.11
CA ASP A 343 -29.16 -28.11 -1.54
C ASP A 343 -28.80 -26.71 -2.06
N LEU A 344 -29.51 -25.70 -1.57
CA LEU A 344 -29.24 -24.30 -1.88
C LEU A 344 -27.86 -23.87 -1.35
N GLU A 345 -27.51 -24.25 -0.12
CA GLU A 345 -26.19 -23.99 0.47
C GLU A 345 -25.07 -24.65 -0.33
N ALA A 346 -25.22 -25.93 -0.71
CA ALA A 346 -24.26 -26.62 -1.55
C ALA A 346 -24.09 -25.93 -2.91
N LEU A 347 -25.19 -25.49 -3.52
CA LEU A 347 -25.17 -24.74 -4.79
C LEU A 347 -24.46 -23.39 -4.62
N LEU A 348 -24.74 -22.66 -3.54
CA LEU A 348 -24.13 -21.36 -3.25
C LEU A 348 -22.63 -21.47 -2.97
N HIS A 349 -22.17 -22.52 -2.29
CA HIS A 349 -20.75 -22.77 -2.11
C HIS A 349 -20.01 -22.95 -3.44
N VAL A 350 -20.62 -23.70 -4.37
CA VAL A 350 -20.05 -23.90 -5.72
C VAL A 350 -20.09 -22.60 -6.54
N LEU A 351 -21.18 -21.84 -6.45
CA LEU A 351 -21.35 -20.58 -7.18
C LEU A 351 -20.63 -19.39 -6.51
N GLY A 352 -20.02 -19.57 -5.35
CA GLY A 352 -19.38 -18.49 -4.58
C GLY A 352 -20.36 -17.43 -4.06
N GLY A 353 -21.59 -17.83 -3.75
CA GLY A 353 -22.62 -16.97 -3.17
C GLY A 353 -22.45 -16.77 -1.66
N HIS A 354 -22.98 -15.66 -1.14
CA HIS A 354 -22.95 -15.38 0.30
C HIS A 354 -24.09 -16.11 1.02
N VAL A 355 -23.78 -17.20 1.73
CA VAL A 355 -24.77 -18.09 2.36
C VAL A 355 -25.79 -17.32 3.22
N GLU A 356 -25.33 -16.43 4.11
CA GLU A 356 -26.24 -15.65 4.99
C GLU A 356 -27.24 -14.75 4.26
N HIS A 357 -26.89 -14.25 3.07
CA HIS A 357 -27.78 -13.39 2.30
C HIS A 357 -28.95 -14.20 1.74
N PHE A 358 -28.63 -15.35 1.16
CA PHE A 358 -29.62 -16.26 0.61
C PHE A 358 -30.41 -16.98 1.70
N ARG A 359 -29.82 -17.18 2.87
CA ARG A 359 -30.52 -17.72 4.05
C ARG A 359 -31.69 -16.86 4.44
N ARG A 360 -31.46 -15.54 4.60
CA ARG A 360 -32.54 -14.59 4.91
C ARG A 360 -33.63 -14.58 3.84
N LEU A 361 -33.25 -14.63 2.55
CA LEU A 361 -34.22 -14.70 1.45
C LEU A 361 -35.03 -16.01 1.47
N TRP A 362 -34.38 -17.12 1.81
CA TRP A 362 -35.03 -18.43 1.92
C TRP A 362 -35.95 -18.50 3.15
N GLU A 363 -35.54 -18.00 4.31
CA GLU A 363 -36.37 -17.94 5.52
C GLU A 363 -37.66 -17.14 5.27
N THR A 364 -37.58 -16.01 4.55
CA THR A 364 -38.78 -15.24 4.17
C THR A 364 -39.78 -15.98 3.28
N THR A 365 -39.38 -17.11 2.69
CA THR A 365 -40.25 -17.96 1.86
C THR A 365 -40.82 -19.17 2.60
N VAL A 366 -40.21 -19.59 3.72
CA VAL A 366 -40.56 -20.80 4.47
C VAL A 366 -41.53 -20.52 5.64
N ASP A 367 -41.42 -19.35 6.28
CA ASP A 367 -42.14 -19.00 7.52
C ASP A 367 -43.69 -18.93 7.44
N VAL A 368 -44.33 -19.39 6.35
CA VAL A 368 -45.78 -19.28 6.13
C VAL A 368 -46.50 -20.63 6.00
N GLU A 369 -45.80 -21.74 5.77
CA GLU A 369 -46.47 -23.04 5.61
C GLU A 369 -46.89 -23.70 6.94
N GLU A 370 -46.41 -23.21 8.09
CA GLU A 370 -46.69 -23.77 9.42
C GLU A 370 -47.94 -23.19 10.12
N CYS A 371 -49.07 -23.06 9.40
CA CYS A 371 -50.36 -22.86 10.08
C CYS A 371 -51.55 -23.49 9.33
N PRO A 372 -51.73 -24.82 9.43
CA PRO A 372 -53.05 -25.42 9.56
C PRO A 372 -53.26 -25.80 11.02
N SER A 373 -54.13 -25.06 11.70
CA SER A 373 -54.63 -25.33 13.04
C SER A 373 -55.11 -26.80 13.15
N PRO A 374 -54.49 -27.65 13.98
CA PRO A 374 -55.06 -28.94 14.29
C PRO A 374 -56.25 -28.74 15.23
N THR A 375 -57.42 -29.16 14.78
CA THR A 375 -58.63 -29.31 15.58
C THR A 375 -58.33 -30.12 16.85
N PRO A 376 -58.80 -29.71 18.05
CA PRO A 376 -58.45 -30.38 19.29
C PRO A 376 -59.20 -31.71 19.41
N GLY A 377 -58.46 -32.82 19.40
CA GLY A 377 -59.02 -34.17 19.45
C GLY A 377 -58.21 -35.13 20.32
N ARG A 378 -58.49 -35.08 21.63
CA ARG A 378 -58.49 -36.21 22.58
C ARG A 378 -57.13 -36.71 23.12
N ARG A 379 -56.98 -36.50 24.43
CA ARG A 379 -55.98 -37.04 25.35
C ARG A 379 -56.11 -38.57 25.50
N ASP A 380 -54.99 -39.24 25.76
CA ASP A 380 -54.76 -40.04 26.99
C ASP A 380 -53.28 -40.47 27.12
N PRO A 381 -52.82 -40.88 28.33
CA PRO A 381 -51.49 -40.51 28.83
C PRO A 381 -50.54 -41.69 29.14
N VAL A 382 -49.38 -41.34 29.71
CA VAL A 382 -48.52 -42.14 30.63
C VAL A 382 -47.41 -42.99 29.99
N LEU A 383 -46.14 -42.62 30.17
CA LEU A 383 -45.21 -43.18 31.19
C LEU A 383 -43.80 -42.57 31.05
N ALA A 384 -43.23 -42.15 32.19
CA ALA A 384 -41.83 -41.77 32.38
C ALA A 384 -40.90 -43.01 32.31
N PRO A 385 -39.55 -42.86 32.26
CA PRO A 385 -38.81 -42.60 33.51
C PRO A 385 -37.47 -41.82 33.42
N LEU A 386 -37.19 -41.12 34.52
CA LEU A 386 -35.94 -41.05 35.32
C LEU A 386 -34.61 -40.61 34.70
N SER A 387 -34.15 -39.45 35.19
CA SER A 387 -32.75 -39.04 35.35
C SER A 387 -31.99 -39.93 36.34
N PRO A 388 -30.64 -39.87 36.32
CA PRO A 388 -29.97 -39.35 37.52
C PRO A 388 -28.76 -38.45 37.26
N SER A 389 -28.41 -37.74 38.33
CA SER A 389 -27.43 -36.68 38.49
C SER A 389 -25.99 -37.14 38.75
N ARG A 390 -25.05 -36.23 38.41
CA ARG A 390 -23.83 -35.81 39.12
C ARG A 390 -22.60 -36.74 39.26
N LEU A 391 -21.43 -36.05 39.24
CA LEU A 391 -20.17 -36.17 40.01
C LEU A 391 -18.96 -36.20 39.04
N LEU A 392 -18.08 -35.17 38.96
CA LEU A 392 -17.07 -34.61 39.88
C LEU A 392 -15.63 -34.94 39.40
N THR A 393 -14.86 -33.87 39.15
CA THR A 393 -13.44 -33.60 39.50
C THR A 393 -12.24 -34.43 39.03
N ALA A 394 -11.22 -33.65 38.65
CA ALA A 394 -9.78 -33.73 38.96
C ALA A 394 -8.86 -34.53 38.02
N VAL A 395 -7.93 -33.80 37.37
CA VAL A 395 -6.67 -34.31 36.83
C VAL A 395 -5.53 -33.61 37.60
N PRO A 396 -4.54 -34.36 38.14
CA PRO A 396 -3.53 -33.80 39.02
C PRO A 396 -2.29 -33.28 38.28
N THR A 397 -1.73 -32.23 38.86
CA THR A 397 -0.40 -31.66 38.64
C THR A 397 0.66 -32.50 39.38
N LEU A 398 1.83 -32.77 38.77
CA LEU A 398 3.07 -33.05 39.50
C LEU A 398 4.32 -32.67 38.67
N PRO A 399 5.46 -32.29 39.32
CA PRO A 399 6.60 -31.61 38.71
C PRO A 399 7.90 -32.48 38.78
N PRO A 400 9.15 -31.92 38.82
CA PRO A 400 10.27 -32.19 37.89
C PRO A 400 11.36 -33.14 38.47
N PRO A 401 12.50 -33.34 37.77
CA PRO A 401 13.75 -32.79 38.33
C PRO A 401 14.85 -32.33 37.32
N ALA A 402 15.47 -31.21 37.71
CA ALA A 402 16.89 -30.88 37.85
C ALA A 402 18.03 -31.37 36.90
N ASN A 403 18.86 -30.36 36.58
CA ASN A 403 20.33 -30.32 36.47
C ASN A 403 21.07 -30.83 35.22
N GLY A 404 21.90 -29.93 34.66
CA GLY A 404 23.04 -30.29 33.82
C GLY A 404 23.54 -29.19 32.89
N THR A 405 24.32 -28.23 33.41
CA THR A 405 25.26 -27.41 32.63
C THR A 405 26.35 -28.29 32.00
N PRO A 406 26.88 -27.94 30.82
CA PRO A 406 28.30 -27.56 30.79
C PRO A 406 28.68 -26.43 29.80
N SER A 407 29.83 -25.84 30.11
CA SER A 407 30.61 -24.77 29.49
C SER A 407 30.98 -24.92 28.00
N PRO A 408 31.44 -23.82 27.35
CA PRO A 408 31.71 -23.74 25.91
C PRO A 408 33.16 -24.13 25.53
N PRO A 409 33.41 -24.50 24.26
CA PRO A 409 34.74 -24.63 23.69
C PRO A 409 35.22 -23.33 22.96
N PRO A 410 36.52 -23.23 22.62
CA PRO A 410 37.27 -21.99 22.56
C PRO A 410 37.29 -21.30 21.18
N VAL A 411 37.64 -20.01 21.25
CA VAL A 411 38.00 -19.12 20.14
C VAL A 411 39.35 -19.53 19.56
N ASP A 412 39.42 -19.68 18.25
CA ASP A 412 40.65 -19.86 17.47
C ASP A 412 41.07 -18.51 16.84
N PRO A 413 42.27 -17.97 17.14
CA PRO A 413 42.76 -16.73 16.56
C PRO A 413 43.87 -17.03 15.52
N ARG A 414 43.51 -17.12 14.22
CA ARG A 414 44.39 -16.90 13.04
C ARG A 414 43.73 -17.38 11.74
N THR A 415 43.08 -16.48 11.00
CA THR A 415 43.11 -16.53 9.52
C THR A 415 42.70 -15.18 8.94
N LEU A 416 43.43 -14.75 7.91
CA LEU A 416 43.24 -13.53 7.11
C LEU A 416 43.78 -12.22 7.73
N GLY A 417 45.07 -12.26 8.05
CA GLY A 417 45.90 -11.07 7.89
C GLY A 417 46.02 -10.72 6.40
N TRP A 418 45.48 -9.57 6.00
CA TRP A 418 45.89 -8.86 4.80
C TRP A 418 46.57 -7.56 5.25
N HIS A 419 47.87 -7.67 5.56
CA HIS A 419 48.73 -6.50 5.55
C HIS A 419 49.08 -6.18 4.10
N LEU A 420 48.29 -5.33 3.45
CA LEU A 420 48.76 -4.59 2.28
C LEU A 420 49.49 -3.34 2.76
N ALA A 421 50.79 -3.50 2.94
CA ALA A 421 51.72 -2.41 2.72
C ALA A 421 51.64 -2.00 1.24
N ILE A 422 51.03 -0.87 0.93
CA ILE A 422 51.16 -0.22 -0.39
C ILE A 422 51.39 1.27 -0.18
N GLY A 423 52.57 1.72 -0.61
CA GLY A 423 52.94 3.12 -0.68
C GLY A 423 51.96 3.91 -1.57
N ARG A 424 51.59 5.10 -1.08
CA ARG A 424 50.63 6.05 -1.67
C ARG A 424 50.70 6.19 -3.21
N PRO A 425 49.59 5.95 -3.92
CA PRO A 425 49.22 6.67 -5.13
C PRO A 425 48.14 7.74 -4.84
N ALA A 426 48.19 8.38 -3.67
CA ALA A 426 47.13 9.29 -3.19
C ALA A 426 46.74 10.46 -4.11
N PRO A 427 47.66 11.16 -4.84
CA PRO A 427 47.25 12.38 -5.54
C PRO A 427 46.43 12.10 -6.81
N ALA A 428 46.65 10.97 -7.49
CA ALA A 428 45.99 10.69 -8.76
C ALA A 428 44.57 10.12 -8.57
N GLU A 429 44.33 9.39 -7.49
CA GLU A 429 43.00 8.90 -7.11
C GLU A 429 42.08 10.06 -6.68
N GLU A 430 42.62 10.99 -5.88
CA GLU A 430 41.90 12.19 -5.47
C GLU A 430 41.52 13.07 -6.67
N GLU A 431 42.44 13.23 -7.64
CA GLU A 431 42.18 13.96 -8.89
C GLU A 431 41.07 13.29 -9.73
N LEU A 432 41.05 11.95 -9.79
CA LEU A 432 40.00 11.19 -10.48
C LEU A 432 38.63 11.41 -9.81
N LEU A 433 38.57 11.30 -8.48
CA LEU A 433 37.35 11.53 -7.70
C LEU A 433 36.81 12.94 -7.89
N GLN A 434 37.66 13.96 -7.80
CA GLN A 434 37.28 15.35 -8.05
C GLN A 434 36.74 15.55 -9.47
N THR A 435 37.32 14.88 -10.47
CA THR A 435 36.87 14.96 -11.86
C THR A 435 35.49 14.31 -12.05
N LEU A 436 35.24 13.18 -11.40
CA LEU A 436 33.95 12.48 -11.44
C LEU A 436 32.84 13.23 -10.69
N ASP A 437 33.14 13.77 -9.51
CA ASP A 437 32.18 14.59 -8.75
C ASP A 437 31.75 15.83 -9.57
N ARG A 438 32.69 16.48 -10.28
CA ARG A 438 32.37 17.58 -11.21
C ARG A 438 31.48 17.13 -12.37
N ALA A 439 31.71 15.95 -12.94
CA ALA A 439 30.89 15.40 -14.02
C ALA A 439 29.46 15.10 -13.54
N ASP A 440 29.31 14.50 -12.36
CA ASP A 440 28.01 14.22 -11.72
C ASP A 440 27.20 15.50 -11.51
N GLU A 441 27.85 16.55 -10.99
CA GLU A 441 27.20 17.85 -10.80
C GLU A 441 26.71 18.45 -12.13
N GLN A 442 27.50 18.35 -13.21
CA GLN A 442 27.07 18.83 -14.53
C GLN A 442 25.91 18.01 -15.10
N LEU A 443 25.89 16.69 -14.90
CA LEU A 443 24.78 15.80 -15.29
C LEU A 443 23.49 16.16 -14.56
N GLY A 444 23.57 16.45 -13.26
CA GLY A 444 22.44 16.95 -12.48
C GLY A 444 21.90 18.28 -12.99
N ARG A 445 22.77 19.20 -13.42
CA ARG A 445 22.38 20.47 -14.06
C ARG A 445 21.74 20.25 -15.43
N LEU A 446 22.32 19.38 -16.27
CA LEU A 446 21.74 19.00 -17.57
C LEU A 446 20.34 18.42 -17.42
N ARG A 447 20.12 17.56 -16.41
CA ARG A 447 18.81 16.97 -16.14
C ARG A 447 17.75 18.04 -15.87
N LYS A 448 18.07 19.05 -15.05
CA LYS A 448 17.16 20.17 -14.76
C LYS A 448 16.82 21.00 -15.99
N VAL A 449 17.79 21.21 -16.89
CA VAL A 449 17.57 21.93 -18.17
C VAL A 449 16.66 21.11 -19.11
N MET A 450 16.78 19.79 -19.10
CA MET A 450 16.04 18.91 -20.01
C MET A 450 14.65 18.49 -19.51
N GLU A 451 14.39 18.53 -18.21
CA GLU A 451 13.12 18.09 -17.61
C GLU A 451 11.88 18.77 -18.22
N PRO A 452 11.88 20.10 -18.51
CA PRO A 452 10.76 20.75 -19.21
C PRO A 452 10.58 20.33 -20.68
N ALA A 453 11.58 19.68 -21.28
CA ALA A 453 11.60 19.21 -22.67
C ALA A 453 11.41 17.68 -22.79
N ALA A 454 11.21 16.97 -21.66
CA ALA A 454 11.17 15.51 -21.60
C ALA A 454 10.12 14.88 -22.55
N ASP A 455 8.95 15.49 -22.69
CA ASP A 455 7.86 14.98 -23.54
C ASP A 455 8.22 14.95 -25.03
N ARG A 456 9.15 15.81 -25.45
CA ARG A 456 9.56 15.94 -26.87
C ARG A 456 10.75 15.05 -27.23
N LEU A 457 11.53 14.65 -26.24
CA LEU A 457 12.76 13.89 -26.40
C LEU A 457 12.57 12.46 -25.88
N LYS A 458 11.72 11.69 -26.56
CA LYS A 458 11.42 10.29 -26.20
C LYS A 458 12.71 9.48 -26.03
N GLY A 459 12.96 9.03 -24.81
CA GLY A 459 14.12 8.21 -24.43
C GLY A 459 15.42 8.97 -24.13
N SER A 460 15.52 10.28 -24.40
CA SER A 460 16.75 11.04 -24.10
C SER A 460 16.90 11.32 -22.61
N LEU A 461 15.80 11.66 -21.90
CA LEU A 461 15.85 11.83 -20.45
C LEU A 461 16.25 10.52 -19.75
N THR A 462 15.76 9.38 -20.25
CA THR A 462 16.12 8.06 -19.73
C THR A 462 17.61 7.77 -19.91
N ARG A 463 18.19 8.10 -21.08
CA ARG A 463 19.65 7.99 -21.30
C ARG A 463 20.43 8.90 -20.37
N LEU A 464 20.01 10.15 -20.18
CA LEU A 464 20.68 11.07 -19.25
C LEU A 464 20.63 10.57 -17.79
N VAL A 465 19.49 10.03 -17.36
CA VAL A 465 19.35 9.42 -16.04
C VAL A 465 20.27 8.23 -15.90
N ARG A 466 20.36 7.37 -16.93
CA ARG A 466 21.32 6.25 -16.95
C ARG A 466 22.76 6.72 -16.85
N THR A 467 23.16 7.72 -17.64
CA THR A 467 24.51 8.31 -17.58
C THR A 467 24.81 8.88 -16.19
N HIS A 468 23.84 9.56 -15.57
CA HIS A 468 23.97 10.06 -14.19
C HIS A 468 24.15 8.92 -13.20
N GLU A 469 23.31 7.89 -13.26
CA GLU A 469 23.42 6.72 -12.37
C GLU A 469 24.77 6.01 -12.53
N GLN A 470 25.28 5.89 -13.76
CA GLN A 470 26.60 5.31 -14.04
C GLN A 470 27.72 6.14 -13.43
N VAL A 471 27.73 7.46 -13.63
CA VAL A 471 28.76 8.33 -13.05
C VAL A 471 28.69 8.32 -11.53
N THR A 472 27.50 8.45 -10.93
CA THR A 472 27.32 8.35 -9.47
C THR A 472 27.82 7.00 -8.94
N TRP A 473 27.52 5.91 -9.64
CA TRP A 473 28.00 4.57 -9.28
C TRP A 473 29.52 4.47 -9.35
N VAL A 474 30.15 4.95 -10.44
CA VAL A 474 31.61 4.96 -10.57
C VAL A 474 32.24 5.80 -9.47
N THR A 475 31.68 6.96 -9.13
CA THR A 475 32.16 7.80 -8.01
C THR A 475 32.09 7.05 -6.68
N SER A 476 30.97 6.36 -6.39
CA SER A 476 30.83 5.54 -5.19
C SER A 476 31.83 4.37 -5.17
N ARG A 477 32.05 3.71 -6.31
CA ARG A 477 33.02 2.61 -6.45
C ARG A 477 34.47 3.04 -6.32
N VAL A 478 34.83 4.19 -6.86
CA VAL A 478 36.18 4.77 -6.67
C VAL A 478 36.35 5.16 -5.19
N LYS A 479 35.32 5.70 -4.53
CA LYS A 479 35.32 5.95 -3.07
C LYS A 479 35.47 4.65 -2.26
N GLU A 480 34.94 3.53 -2.75
CA GLU A 480 35.08 2.19 -2.17
C GLU A 480 36.46 1.52 -2.39
N ARG A 481 37.41 2.20 -3.05
CA ARG A 481 38.82 1.80 -3.27
C ARG A 481 39.07 0.76 -4.37
N ALA A 482 39.24 1.26 -5.60
CA ALA A 482 40.23 0.80 -6.59
C ALA A 482 40.36 -0.72 -6.92
N LEU A 483 39.28 -1.48 -7.04
CA LEU A 483 39.32 -2.82 -7.65
C LEU A 483 38.21 -3.00 -8.69
N HIS A 484 38.59 -3.51 -9.85
CA HIS A 484 37.89 -3.58 -11.15
C HIS A 484 37.97 -2.32 -12.02
N ALA A 485 39.19 -1.84 -12.26
CA ALA A 485 39.41 -0.69 -13.12
C ALA A 485 39.13 -0.96 -14.62
N GLU A 486 39.02 -2.21 -15.06
CA GLU A 486 38.51 -2.53 -16.42
C GLU A 486 37.02 -2.17 -16.55
N ASP A 487 36.17 -2.66 -15.63
CA ASP A 487 34.73 -2.37 -15.61
C ASP A 487 34.44 -0.86 -15.48
N GLY A 488 35.24 -0.15 -14.68
CA GLY A 488 35.12 1.30 -14.53
C GLY A 488 35.42 2.06 -15.82
N THR A 489 36.43 1.65 -16.59
CA THR A 489 36.73 2.28 -17.88
C THR A 489 35.68 2.01 -18.94
N GLU A 490 35.09 0.81 -18.96
CA GLU A 490 34.01 0.46 -19.87
C GLU A 490 32.74 1.29 -19.58
N LEU A 491 32.41 1.47 -18.30
CA LEU A 491 31.27 2.28 -17.88
C LEU A 491 31.47 3.77 -18.17
N LEU A 492 32.68 4.30 -18.04
CA LEU A 492 32.99 5.67 -18.44
C LEU A 492 32.83 5.88 -19.95
N GLU A 493 33.17 4.87 -20.76
CA GLU A 493 32.96 4.91 -22.20
C GLU A 493 31.49 4.79 -22.59
N GLU A 494 30.71 3.93 -21.91
CA GLU A 494 29.26 3.86 -22.13
C GLU A 494 28.57 5.18 -21.76
N ALA A 495 28.92 5.75 -20.59
CA ALA A 495 28.42 7.05 -20.14
C ALA A 495 28.76 8.17 -21.15
N ARG A 496 29.98 8.17 -21.69
CA ARG A 496 30.42 9.13 -22.71
C ARG A 496 29.66 8.94 -24.03
N ALA A 497 29.46 7.71 -24.47
CA ALA A 497 28.72 7.40 -25.70
C ALA A 497 27.25 7.84 -25.58
N ASP A 498 26.60 7.55 -24.45
CA ASP A 498 25.23 7.96 -24.18
C ASP A 498 25.08 9.50 -24.18
N LEU A 499 26.03 10.22 -23.57
CA LEU A 499 26.01 11.68 -23.54
C LEU A 499 26.28 12.31 -24.93
N ALA A 500 27.14 11.69 -25.75
CA ALA A 500 27.39 12.12 -27.13
C ALA A 500 26.16 11.90 -28.02
N HIS A 501 25.48 10.75 -27.87
CA HIS A 501 24.21 10.49 -28.55
C HIS A 501 23.13 11.48 -28.13
N LEU A 502 23.07 11.82 -26.84
CA LEU A 502 22.13 12.80 -26.31
C LEU A 502 22.40 14.20 -26.87
N SER A 503 23.65 14.63 -26.93
CA SER A 503 24.05 15.91 -27.57
C SER A 503 23.64 15.96 -29.05
N THR A 504 23.84 14.86 -29.78
CA THR A 504 23.42 14.73 -31.19
C THR A 504 21.90 14.76 -31.34
N ALA A 505 21.16 14.12 -30.43
CA ALA A 505 19.69 14.12 -30.46
C ALA A 505 19.13 15.52 -30.18
N VAL A 506 19.65 16.23 -29.18
CA VAL A 506 19.20 17.58 -28.83
C VAL A 506 19.46 18.58 -29.95
N THR A 507 20.64 18.51 -30.59
CA THR A 507 20.99 19.35 -31.75
C THR A 507 20.14 19.04 -32.97
N LYS A 508 19.89 17.76 -33.28
CA LYS A 508 19.05 17.34 -34.41
C LYS A 508 17.58 17.76 -34.26
N HIS A 509 17.05 17.72 -33.05
CA HIS A 509 15.61 17.93 -32.81
C HIS A 509 15.22 19.37 -32.44
N ASN A 510 16.17 20.32 -32.33
CA ASN A 510 15.90 21.69 -31.85
C ASN A 510 14.98 21.71 -30.61
N ALA A 511 15.20 20.76 -29.69
CA ALA A 511 14.21 20.45 -28.66
C ALA A 511 14.14 21.50 -27.53
N LEU A 512 15.19 22.30 -27.38
CA LEU A 512 15.28 23.37 -26.39
C LEU A 512 14.57 24.62 -26.92
N ARG A 513 13.73 25.22 -26.09
CA ARG A 513 12.76 26.26 -26.51
C ARG A 513 13.44 27.60 -26.72
N THR A 514 14.53 27.86 -26.02
CA THR A 514 15.24 29.13 -26.06
C THR A 514 16.69 28.94 -26.49
N ARG A 515 17.24 29.95 -27.18
CA ARG A 515 18.68 30.01 -27.52
C ARG A 515 19.55 29.92 -26.26
N ALA A 516 19.08 30.49 -25.14
CA ALA A 516 19.76 30.43 -23.85
C ALA A 516 19.82 29.01 -23.25
N GLU A 517 18.72 28.25 -23.33
CA GLU A 517 18.70 26.84 -22.93
C GLU A 517 19.66 26.02 -23.79
N PHE A 518 19.67 26.26 -25.11
CA PHE A 518 20.57 25.58 -26.03
C PHE A 518 22.05 25.87 -25.74
N THR A 519 22.42 27.14 -25.53
CA THR A 519 23.81 27.50 -25.17
C THR A 519 24.20 26.93 -23.81
N THR A 520 23.28 26.92 -22.84
CA THR A 520 23.53 26.32 -21.52
C THR A 520 23.75 24.81 -21.65
N PHE A 521 22.90 24.12 -22.41
CA PHE A 521 23.05 22.70 -22.70
C PHE A 521 24.37 22.37 -23.39
N GLN A 522 24.72 23.14 -24.43
CA GLN A 522 25.96 22.93 -25.17
C GLN A 522 27.17 23.10 -24.25
N THR A 523 27.19 24.14 -23.43
CA THR A 523 28.28 24.41 -22.48
C THR A 523 28.42 23.31 -21.42
N LEU A 524 27.30 22.87 -20.83
CA LEU A 524 27.29 21.81 -19.81
C LEU A 524 27.69 20.45 -20.40
N SER A 525 27.17 20.10 -21.58
CA SER A 525 27.47 18.82 -22.23
C SER A 525 28.92 18.73 -22.70
N THR A 526 29.49 19.80 -23.28
CA THR A 526 30.91 19.82 -23.67
C THR A 526 31.83 19.72 -22.46
N THR A 527 31.49 20.41 -21.37
CA THR A 527 32.27 20.34 -20.12
C THR A 527 32.20 18.95 -19.51
N CYS A 528 31.02 18.32 -19.51
CA CYS A 528 30.82 16.96 -19.02
C CYS A 528 31.62 15.93 -19.83
N LEU A 529 31.61 16.02 -21.17
CA LEU A 529 32.41 15.15 -22.04
C LEU A 529 33.91 15.28 -21.78
N SER A 530 34.38 16.52 -21.56
CA SER A 530 35.78 16.79 -21.23
C SER A 530 36.17 16.14 -19.89
N ASN A 531 35.32 16.28 -18.86
CA ASN A 531 35.54 15.67 -17.55
C ASN A 531 35.56 14.13 -17.64
N LEU A 532 34.62 13.50 -18.36
CA LEU A 532 34.61 12.05 -18.55
C LEU A 532 35.86 11.55 -19.30
N SER A 533 36.32 12.29 -20.30
CA SER A 533 37.57 11.97 -21.02
C SER A 533 38.81 12.09 -20.11
N THR A 534 38.81 13.09 -19.24
CA THR A 534 39.90 13.32 -18.27
C THR A 534 39.91 12.21 -17.21
N ALA A 535 38.74 11.85 -16.68
CA ALA A 535 38.55 10.74 -15.76
C ALA A 535 39.02 9.42 -16.37
N ARG A 536 38.67 9.13 -17.63
CA ARG A 536 39.19 7.95 -18.35
C ARG A 536 40.72 7.96 -18.45
N SER A 537 41.31 9.09 -18.80
CA SER A 537 42.77 9.22 -18.93
C SER A 537 43.49 9.05 -17.58
N LEU A 538 42.89 9.53 -16.49
CA LEU A 538 43.35 9.29 -15.12
C LEU A 538 43.20 7.82 -14.74
N ALA A 539 42.06 7.19 -15.01
CA ALA A 539 41.83 5.78 -14.76
C ALA A 539 42.85 4.88 -15.49
N HIS A 540 43.17 5.17 -16.76
CA HIS A 540 44.22 4.45 -17.50
C HIS A 540 45.63 4.66 -16.94
N ARG A 541 45.93 5.82 -16.33
CA ARG A 541 47.21 6.07 -15.65
C ARG A 541 47.30 5.36 -14.30
N LEU A 542 46.16 5.23 -13.60
CA LEU A 542 46.04 4.60 -12.30
C LEU A 542 46.06 3.07 -12.38
N LEU A 543 45.52 2.50 -13.47
CA LEU A 543 45.71 1.11 -13.84
C LEU A 543 47.22 0.85 -13.99
N PRO A 544 47.89 0.18 -13.01
CA PRO A 544 49.29 -0.14 -13.19
C PRO A 544 49.40 -1.04 -14.42
N SER A 545 50.57 -1.06 -15.05
CA SER A 545 50.94 -2.03 -16.07
C SER A 545 51.01 -3.48 -15.53
N GLN A 546 50.02 -3.94 -14.76
CA GLN A 546 49.87 -5.33 -14.34
C GLN A 546 49.71 -6.26 -15.54
N ASN A 547 49.29 -5.73 -16.70
CA ASN A 547 49.32 -6.46 -17.97
C ASN A 547 50.73 -6.64 -18.57
N ARG A 548 51.78 -5.94 -18.10
CA ARG A 548 53.17 -6.29 -18.46
C ARG A 548 53.70 -7.47 -17.65
N ALA A 549 53.28 -7.63 -16.40
CA ALA A 549 53.72 -8.75 -15.56
C ALA A 549 53.03 -10.07 -15.92
N ARG A 550 51.76 -10.05 -16.37
CA ARG A 550 51.03 -11.26 -16.80
C ARG A 550 51.46 -11.80 -18.17
N HIS A 551 52.15 -11.00 -18.99
CA HIS A 551 52.73 -11.48 -20.25
C HIS A 551 54.20 -11.92 -20.16
N CYS A 552 54.97 -11.50 -19.15
CA CYS A 552 56.35 -11.97 -18.97
C CYS A 552 56.49 -13.30 -18.19
N THR A 553 55.42 -13.86 -17.62
CA THR A 553 55.45 -15.16 -16.93
C THR A 553 54.95 -16.33 -17.79
N ARG A 554 54.85 -16.13 -19.12
CA ARG A 554 54.40 -17.15 -20.08
C ARG A 554 55.38 -17.42 -21.22
N THR A 555 56.64 -17.05 -21.04
CA THR A 555 57.82 -17.46 -21.82
C THR A 555 58.84 -18.00 -20.86
#